data_AF-A0A4V3I871-F1
#
_entry.id   AF-A0A4V3I871-F1
#
_cell.length_a   1.000
_cell.length_b   1.000
_cell.length_c   1.000
_cell.angle_alpha   90.00
_cell.angle_beta   90.00
_cell.angle_gamma   90.00
#
_symmetry.space_group_name_H-M   'P 1'
#
loop_
_entity.id
_entity.type
_entity.pdbx_description
1 polymer ?
#
loop_
_entity_poly.entity_id
_entity_poly.type
_entity_poly.pdbx_seq_one_letter_code
_entity_poly.pdbx_strand_id
1 'polypeptide(L)'
;MHVNIVYNEYMSDSAPLGRPMSVRLPDDLRARVEALAKATRRSQGDVVREVLERDLAELEWEHGIIARAADLRSGRVQAVPLAVVERELGLSDAPVDASILDKIE
;
A
#
# COMPACT_ATOMS: atom_id res chain seq x y z
N MET A 1 -34.66 12.76 17.59
CA MET A 1 -33.96 11.46 17.77
C MET A 1 -34.10 10.70 16.46
N HIS A 2 -33.15 10.89 15.53
CA HIS A 2 -33.18 10.22 14.22
C HIS A 2 -32.31 8.96 14.31
N VAL A 3 -32.98 7.82 14.41
CA VAL A 3 -32.34 6.51 14.38
C VAL A 3 -32.00 6.19 12.93
N ASN A 4 -30.71 6.24 12.57
CA ASN A 4 -30.22 5.69 11.31
C ASN A 4 -30.14 4.17 11.46
N ILE A 5 -31.16 3.47 10.96
CA ILE A 5 -31.12 2.02 10.84
C ILE A 5 -30.27 1.70 9.60
N VAL A 6 -29.03 1.29 9.84
CA VAL A 6 -28.18 0.67 8.81
C VAL A 6 -28.71 -0.74 8.59
N TYR A 7 -29.48 -0.95 7.51
CA TYR A 7 -29.82 -2.28 7.07
C TYR A 7 -28.57 -2.97 6.53
N ASN A 8 -28.05 -3.95 7.26
CA ASN A 8 -27.02 -4.85 6.77
C ASN A 8 -27.41 -6.28 7.12
N GLU A 9 -28.21 -6.93 6.28
CA GLU A 9 -28.27 -8.38 6.31
C GLU A 9 -28.84 -9.00 5.01
N TYR A 10 -28.19 -10.10 4.62
CA TYR A 10 -28.55 -11.13 3.63
C TYR A 10 -28.25 -10.89 2.14
N MET A 11 -27.04 -11.28 1.71
CA MET A 11 -26.83 -12.36 0.72
C MET A 11 -25.34 -12.79 0.71
N SER A 12 -25.04 -13.78 1.56
CA SER A 12 -23.91 -14.72 1.39
C SER A 12 -24.42 -15.75 0.38
N ASP A 13 -23.86 -15.96 -0.82
CA ASP A 13 -22.58 -16.66 -1.04
C ASP A 13 -22.12 -16.54 -2.52
N SER A 14 -22.35 -15.42 -3.20
CA SER A 14 -22.00 -15.27 -4.63
C SER A 14 -21.75 -13.84 -5.14
N ALA A 15 -21.59 -12.85 -4.25
CA ALA A 15 -21.14 -11.54 -4.69
C ALA A 15 -19.62 -11.57 -4.93
N PRO A 16 -19.09 -11.08 -6.07
CA PRO A 16 -17.63 -10.97 -6.30
C PRO A 16 -16.96 -9.95 -5.36
N LEU A 17 -17.69 -9.37 -4.41
CA LEU A 17 -17.26 -8.33 -3.51
C LEU A 17 -17.36 -8.84 -2.06
N GLY A 18 -16.32 -8.59 -1.29
CA GLY A 18 -16.23 -8.97 0.12
C GLY A 18 -17.17 -8.16 1.04
N ARG A 19 -17.00 -8.34 2.35
CA ARG A 19 -17.80 -7.63 3.37
C ARG A 19 -17.55 -6.12 3.29
N PRO A 20 -18.59 -5.28 3.49
CA PRO A 20 -18.43 -3.83 3.45
C PRO A 20 -17.52 -3.34 4.58
N MET A 21 -16.63 -2.41 4.25
CA MET A 21 -15.79 -1.68 5.20
C MET A 21 -16.27 -0.23 5.27
N SER A 22 -16.45 0.30 6.48
CA SER A 22 -16.82 1.71 6.70
C SER A 22 -15.63 2.49 7.26
N VAL A 23 -15.19 3.52 6.54
CA VAL A 23 -14.11 4.41 6.96
C VAL A 23 -14.61 5.85 6.98
N ARG A 24 -14.11 6.65 7.92
CA ARG A 24 -14.37 8.10 7.95
C ARG A 24 -13.29 8.81 7.17
N LEU A 25 -13.69 9.61 6.19
CA LEU A 25 -12.78 10.44 5.41
C LEU A 25 -12.88 11.89 5.87
N PRO A 26 -11.75 12.64 5.87
CA PRO A 26 -11.77 14.09 5.94
C PRO A 26 -12.72 14.71 4.90
N ASP A 27 -13.33 15.85 5.22
CA ASP A 27 -14.35 16.48 4.36
C ASP A 27 -13.84 16.81 2.96
N ASP A 28 -12.60 17.30 2.87
CA ASP A 28 -11.92 17.61 1.62
C ASP A 28 -11.68 16.37 0.76
N LEU A 29 -11.23 15.26 1.38
CA LEU A 29 -11.00 14.00 0.68
C LEU A 29 -12.31 13.39 0.20
N ARG A 30 -13.37 13.44 1.02
CA ARG A 30 -14.71 13.01 0.61
C ARG A 30 -15.21 13.81 -0.61
N ALA A 31 -15.06 15.13 -0.60
CA ALA A 31 -15.46 15.98 -1.70
C ALA A 31 -14.70 15.66 -3.01
N ARG A 32 -13.41 15.33 -2.92
CA ARG A 32 -12.60 14.88 -4.06
C ARG A 32 -13.08 13.55 -4.63
N VAL A 33 -13.37 12.57 -3.77
CA VAL A 33 -13.95 11.27 -4.18
C VAL A 33 -15.30 11.47 -4.86
N GLU A 34 -16.17 12.31 -4.30
CA GLU A 34 -17.48 12.62 -4.88
C GLU A 34 -17.37 13.25 -6.27
N ALA A 35 -16.47 14.23 -6.43
CA ALA A 35 -16.23 14.88 -7.71
C ALA A 35 -15.71 13.89 -8.77
N LEU A 36 -14.76 13.02 -8.41
CA LEU A 36 -14.20 12.02 -9.30
C LEU A 36 -15.24 10.95 -9.69
N ALA A 37 -16.04 10.49 -8.73
CA ALA A 37 -17.14 9.56 -8.98
C ALA A 37 -18.16 10.14 -9.98
N LYS A 38 -18.54 11.41 -9.80
CA LYS A 38 -19.45 12.11 -10.73
C LYS A 38 -18.85 12.26 -12.12
N ALA A 39 -17.58 12.65 -12.22
CA ALA A 39 -16.89 12.82 -13.50
C ALA A 39 -16.75 11.51 -14.28
N THR A 40 -16.54 10.39 -13.58
CA THR A 40 -16.36 9.06 -14.16
C THR A 40 -17.65 8.25 -14.30
N ARG A 41 -18.79 8.79 -13.83
CA ARG A 41 -20.10 8.09 -13.76
C ARG A 41 -20.02 6.76 -12.99
N ARG A 42 -19.26 6.73 -11.90
CA ARG A 42 -19.07 5.57 -11.02
C ARG A 42 -19.59 5.87 -9.62
N SER A 43 -19.72 4.84 -8.78
CA SER A 43 -20.03 5.04 -7.36
C SER A 43 -18.80 5.55 -6.61
N GLN A 44 -19.01 6.27 -5.50
CA GLN A 44 -17.90 6.67 -4.61
C GLN A 44 -17.15 5.44 -4.08
N GLY A 45 -17.86 4.34 -3.79
CA GLY A 45 -17.26 3.08 -3.33
C GLY A 45 -16.32 2.46 -4.37
N ASP A 46 -16.69 2.49 -5.66
CA ASP A 46 -15.82 1.99 -6.73
C ASP A 46 -14.55 2.84 -6.88
N VAL A 47 -14.65 4.15 -6.68
CA VAL A 47 -13.50 5.06 -6.71
C VAL A 47 -12.59 4.81 -5.51
N VAL A 48 -13.14 4.71 -4.30
CA VAL A 48 -12.36 4.40 -3.09
C VAL A 48 -11.68 3.04 -3.23
N ARG A 49 -12.40 2.02 -3.71
CA ARG A 49 -11.83 0.69 -3.94
C ARG A 49 -10.66 0.74 -4.92
N GLU A 50 -10.81 1.42 -6.06
CA GLU A 50 -9.72 1.50 -7.04
C GLU A 50 -8.49 2.20 -6.47
N VAL A 51 -8.66 3.31 -5.74
CA VAL A 51 -7.53 4.02 -5.12
C VAL A 51 -6.80 3.08 -4.15
N LEU A 52 -7.54 2.35 -3.32
CA LEU A 52 -6.96 1.35 -2.42
C LEU A 52 -6.22 0.25 -3.19
N GLU A 53 -6.82 -0.33 -4.23
CA GLU A 53 -6.19 -1.40 -5.02
C GLU A 53 -4.89 -0.95 -5.69
N ARG A 54 -4.78 0.33 -6.08
CA ARG A 54 -3.60 0.88 -6.73
C ARG A 54 -2.46 1.15 -5.75
N ASP A 55 -2.78 1.63 -4.55
CA ASP A 55 -1.78 2.15 -3.61
C ASP A 55 -1.47 1.17 -2.46
N LEU A 56 -2.29 0.13 -2.24
CA LEU A 56 -2.13 -0.80 -1.12
C LEU A 56 -0.80 -1.55 -1.16
N ALA A 57 -0.37 -2.01 -2.34
CA ALA A 57 0.88 -2.77 -2.47
C ALA A 57 2.11 -1.94 -2.09
N GLU A 58 2.12 -0.65 -2.42
CA GLU A 58 3.19 0.28 -2.04
C GLU A 58 3.18 0.50 -0.52
N LEU A 59 2.02 0.73 0.07
CA LEU A 59 1.87 0.89 1.53
C LEU A 59 2.32 -0.37 2.30
N GLU A 60 1.98 -1.56 1.81
CA GLU A 60 2.42 -2.84 2.37
C GLU A 60 3.95 -2.99 2.29
N TRP A 61 4.55 -2.59 1.17
CA TRP A 61 6.00 -2.60 0.99
C TRP A 61 6.71 -1.65 1.96
N GLU A 62 6.22 -0.42 2.12
CA GLU A 62 6.76 0.55 3.08
C GLU A 62 6.73 -0.01 4.51
N HIS A 63 5.60 -0.58 4.92
CA HIS A 63 5.48 -1.23 6.22
C HIS A 63 6.41 -2.43 6.38
N GLY A 64 6.60 -3.22 5.31
CA GLY A 64 7.56 -4.31 5.26
C GLY A 64 8.99 -3.86 5.52
N ILE A 65 9.41 -2.72 4.96
CA ILE A 65 10.75 -2.14 5.22
C ILE A 65 10.88 -1.74 6.69
N ILE A 66 9.89 -1.03 7.23
CA ILE A 66 9.91 -0.55 8.62
C ILE A 66 10.00 -1.76 9.57
N ALA A 67 9.21 -2.79 9.33
CA ALA A 67 9.21 -4.03 10.10
C ALA A 67 10.57 -4.73 10.04
N ARG A 68 11.14 -4.92 8.83
CA ARG A 68 12.46 -5.56 8.66
C ARG A 68 13.57 -4.77 9.34
N ALA A 69 13.54 -3.45 9.25
CA ALA A 69 14.50 -2.59 9.92
C ALA A 69 14.38 -2.67 11.45
N ALA A 70 13.16 -2.76 11.98
CA ALA A 70 12.91 -2.97 13.41
C ALA A 70 13.41 -4.36 13.88
N ASP A 71 13.15 -5.41 13.10
CA ASP A 71 13.63 -6.76 13.39
C ASP A 71 15.17 -6.81 13.46
N LEU A 72 15.85 -6.21 12.49
CA LEU A 72 17.30 -6.09 12.49
C LEU A 72 17.83 -5.36 13.73
N ARG A 73 17.26 -4.19 14.06
CA ARG A 73 17.68 -3.40 15.25
C ARG A 73 17.44 -4.15 16.56
N SER A 74 16.37 -4.94 16.64
CA SER A 74 16.05 -5.75 17.81
C SER A 74 16.86 -7.05 17.91
N GLY A 75 17.67 -7.39 16.90
CA GLY A 75 18.40 -8.66 16.83
C GLY A 75 17.54 -9.89 16.55
N ARG A 76 16.27 -9.72 16.15
CA ARG A 76 15.39 -10.83 15.73
C ARG A 76 15.80 -11.43 14.38
N VAL A 77 16.52 -10.66 13.56
CA VAL A 77 17.10 -11.09 12.29
C VAL A 77 18.58 -10.73 12.30
N GLN A 78 19.42 -11.64 11.84
CA GLN A 78 20.87 -11.40 11.70
C GLN A 78 21.18 -10.76 10.35
N ALA A 79 22.05 -9.75 10.36
CA ALA A 79 22.60 -9.19 9.13
C ALA A 79 23.63 -10.15 8.53
N VAL A 80 23.66 -10.20 7.20
CA VAL A 80 24.75 -10.83 6.45
C VAL A 80 25.77 -9.73 6.12
N PRO A 81 27.08 -9.96 6.33
CA PRO A 81 28.11 -9.00 5.95
C PRO A 81 28.07 -8.69 4.45
N LEU A 82 28.27 -7.42 4.08
CA LEU A 82 28.23 -6.98 2.68
C LEU A 82 29.16 -7.81 1.77
N ALA A 83 30.40 -8.04 2.22
CA ALA A 83 31.39 -8.84 1.47
C ALA A 83 30.94 -10.29 1.19
N VAL A 84 30.07 -10.86 2.03
CA VAL A 84 29.50 -12.20 1.79
C VAL A 84 28.47 -12.12 0.67
N VAL A 85 27.57 -11.14 0.72
CA VAL A 85 26.54 -10.91 -0.30
C VAL A 85 27.14 -10.57 -1.65
N GLU A 86 28.15 -9.69 -1.69
CA GLU A 86 28.85 -9.30 -2.93
C GLU A 86 29.49 -10.51 -3.60
N ARG A 87 30.14 -11.38 -2.82
CA ARG A 87 30.73 -12.62 -3.34
C ARG A 87 29.67 -13.58 -3.87
N GLU A 88 28.56 -13.76 -3.15
CA GLU A 88 27.46 -14.65 -3.57
C GLU A 88 26.78 -14.18 -4.86
N LEU A 89 26.68 -12.86 -5.05
CA LEU A 89 26.09 -12.25 -6.25
C LEU A 89 27.11 -12.05 -7.38
N GLY A 90 28.38 -12.38 -7.19
CA GLY A 90 29.44 -12.16 -8.18
C GLY A 90 29.73 -10.67 -8.44
N LEU A 91 29.43 -9.80 -7.48
CA LEU A 91 29.62 -8.34 -7.56
C LEU A 91 31.01 -7.88 -7.11
N SER A 92 31.91 -8.81 -6.76
CA SER A 92 33.28 -8.52 -6.40
C SER A 92 34.11 -8.06 -7.62
N ASP A 93 34.69 -6.86 -7.52
CA ASP A 93 35.78 -6.28 -8.34
C ASP A 93 35.46 -5.46 -9.61
N ALA A 94 34.35 -4.70 -9.64
CA ALA A 94 34.25 -3.55 -10.54
C ALA A 94 33.97 -2.26 -9.76
N PRO A 95 34.71 -1.15 -10.00
CA PRO A 95 34.32 0.16 -9.49
C PRO A 95 32.88 0.44 -9.93
N VAL A 96 32.00 0.75 -8.98
CA VAL A 96 30.67 1.24 -9.31
C VAL A 96 30.86 2.51 -10.14
N ASP A 97 30.35 2.51 -11.37
CA ASP A 97 30.37 3.70 -12.21
C ASP A 97 29.57 4.79 -11.52
N ALA A 98 30.28 5.77 -10.95
CA ALA A 98 29.68 6.84 -10.18
C ALA A 98 28.71 7.70 -11.01
N SER A 99 28.80 7.66 -12.36
CA SER A 99 27.86 8.33 -13.25
C SER A 99 26.43 7.75 -13.22
N ILE A 100 26.23 6.61 -12.54
CA ILE A 100 24.89 6.05 -12.29
C ILE A 100 24.11 6.89 -11.28
N LEU A 101 24.79 7.53 -10.31
CA LEU A 101 24.13 8.36 -9.29
C LEU A 101 23.55 9.64 -9.90
N ASP A 102 24.17 10.17 -10.94
CA ASP A 102 23.73 11.37 -11.67
C ASP A 102 22.41 11.15 -12.45
N LYS A 103 21.92 9.91 -12.56
CA LYS A 103 20.67 9.55 -13.27
C LYS A 103 19.46 9.38 -12.35
N ILE A 104 19.65 9.57 -11.04
CA ILE A 104 18.60 9.38 -10.02
C ILE A 104 17.95 10.73 -9.63
N GLU A 105 18.41 11.86 -10.20
CA GLU A 105 17.80 13.19 -10.03
C GLU A 105 16.64 13.45 -11.01
#